data_AF-A0A1G9D1V6-F1
#
_entry.id   AF-A0A1G9D1V6-F1
#
_cell.length_a   1.000
_cell.length_b   1.000
_cell.length_c   1.000
_cell.angle_alpha   90.00
_cell.angle_beta   90.00
_cell.angle_gamma   90.00
#
_symmetry.space_group_name_H-M   'P 1'
#
loop_
_entity.id
_entity.type
_entity.pdbx_description
1 polymer ?
#
loop_
_entity_poly.entity_id
_entity_poly.type
_entity_poly.pdbx_seq_one_letter_code
_entity_poly.pdbx_strand_id
1 'polypeptide(L)'
;MSTTVAVLLVLAGLSESAGRVLPLVARRPKLSPRLVAGLMVTGTVVEGTVIALWPLAAWTVADLVQPVVAPDAAPLPSTTGLVWTPAQVAPLLLAAVLAFPLLGPFLHMLLMAGVGAGLAGPLAAASGLGWWTAVGCIAVAGVGLAVTVEVVRRLIARIIAGARERESIV
;
A
#
# COMPACT_ATOMS: atom_id res chain seq x y z
N MET A 1 -6.04 16.04 -3.50
CA MET A 1 -6.01 14.87 -4.41
C MET A 1 -7.15 14.97 -5.41
N SER A 2 -6.95 14.52 -6.64
CA SER A 2 -8.03 14.44 -7.63
C SER A 2 -9.06 13.37 -7.24
N THR A 3 -10.35 13.65 -7.49
CA THR A 3 -11.45 12.68 -7.31
C THR A 3 -11.18 11.37 -8.05
N THR A 4 -10.57 11.44 -9.23
CA THR A 4 -10.18 10.25 -10.00
C THR A 4 -9.21 9.35 -9.22
N VAL A 5 -8.19 9.95 -8.58
CA VAL A 5 -7.21 9.19 -7.79
C VAL A 5 -7.89 8.54 -6.58
N ALA A 6 -8.78 9.26 -5.90
CA ALA A 6 -9.54 8.71 -4.78
C ALA A 6 -10.39 7.49 -5.21
N VAL A 7 -11.10 7.59 -6.33
CA VAL A 7 -11.88 6.46 -6.88
C VAL A 7 -10.98 5.28 -7.23
N LEU A 8 -9.84 5.52 -7.88
CA LEU A 8 -8.91 4.46 -8.23
C LEU A 8 -8.30 3.77 -6.99
N LEU A 9 -8.00 4.53 -5.93
CA LEU A 9 -7.50 3.98 -4.66
C LEU A 9 -8.54 3.13 -3.94
N VAL A 10 -9.81 3.57 -3.92
CA VAL A 10 -10.92 2.79 -3.35
C VAL A 10 -11.09 1.47 -4.10
N LEU A 11 -11.06 1.51 -5.43
CA LEU A 11 -11.19 0.31 -6.26
C LEU A 11 -9.98 -0.64 -6.11
N ALA A 12 -8.76 -0.11 -6.03
CA ALA A 12 -7.57 -0.91 -5.77
C ALA A 12 -7.65 -1.60 -4.39
N GLY A 13 -8.01 -0.85 -3.34
CA GLY A 13 -8.20 -1.41 -2.01
C GLY A 13 -9.33 -2.46 -1.97
N LEU A 14 -10.41 -2.23 -2.70
CA LEU A 14 -11.53 -3.17 -2.79
C LEU A 14 -11.11 -4.47 -3.44
N SER A 15 -10.33 -4.40 -4.53
CA SER A 15 -9.84 -5.60 -5.20
C SER A 15 -8.89 -6.41 -4.31
N GLU A 16 -7.95 -5.75 -3.62
CA GLU A 16 -7.08 -6.45 -2.66
C GLU A 16 -7.84 -7.07 -1.49
N SER A 17 -8.88 -6.37 -1.02
CA SER A 17 -9.77 -6.92 -0.02
C SER A 17 -10.53 -8.13 -0.54
N ALA A 18 -11.04 -8.07 -1.77
CA ALA A 18 -11.73 -9.19 -2.43
C ALA A 18 -10.82 -10.41 -2.56
N GLY A 19 -9.57 -10.21 -3.00
CA GLY A 19 -8.58 -11.28 -3.16
C GLY A 19 -8.32 -12.06 -1.87
N ARG A 20 -8.47 -11.43 -0.70
CA ARG A 20 -8.31 -12.10 0.61
C ARG A 20 -9.61 -12.65 1.19
N VAL A 21 -10.72 -11.96 1.00
CA VAL A 21 -12.02 -12.35 1.58
C VAL A 21 -12.70 -13.45 0.77
N LEU A 22 -12.62 -13.44 -0.57
CA LEU A 22 -13.31 -14.42 -1.42
C LEU A 22 -12.85 -15.87 -1.16
N PRO A 23 -11.55 -16.18 -1.00
CA PRO A 23 -11.12 -17.54 -0.62
C PRO A 23 -11.67 -17.99 0.75
N LEU A 24 -11.87 -17.07 1.69
CA LEU A 24 -12.47 -17.38 3.00
C LEU A 24 -13.95 -17.71 2.86
N VAL A 25 -14.68 -16.94 2.05
CA VAL A 25 -16.10 -17.19 1.74
C VAL A 25 -16.28 -18.54 1.05
N ALA A 26 -15.42 -18.85 0.08
CA ALA A 26 -15.45 -20.14 -0.62
C ALA A 26 -15.20 -21.34 0.32
N ARG A 27 -14.33 -21.18 1.33
CA ARG A 27 -14.02 -22.22 2.31
C ARG A 27 -15.03 -22.31 3.46
N ARG A 28 -15.82 -21.26 3.71
CA ARG A 28 -16.75 -21.16 4.85
C ARG A 28 -18.13 -20.64 4.40
N PRO A 29 -18.99 -21.52 3.87
CA PRO A 29 -20.30 -21.12 3.30
C PRO A 29 -21.30 -20.57 4.33
N LYS A 30 -21.01 -20.68 5.64
CA LYS A 30 -21.87 -20.17 6.73
C LYS A 30 -21.50 -18.78 7.24
N LEU A 31 -20.59 -18.05 6.57
CA LEU A 31 -20.25 -16.68 6.96
C LEU A 31 -21.44 -15.74 6.75
N SER A 32 -21.73 -14.89 7.74
CA SER A 32 -22.82 -13.92 7.62
C SER A 32 -22.47 -12.85 6.56
N PRO A 33 -23.41 -12.45 5.69
CA PRO A 33 -23.15 -11.42 4.68
C PRO A 33 -22.67 -10.09 5.29
N ARG A 34 -23.16 -9.76 6.49
CA ARG A 34 -22.73 -8.56 7.24
C ARG A 34 -21.26 -8.63 7.63
N LEU A 35 -20.78 -9.79 8.08
CA LEU A 35 -19.36 -9.98 8.41
C LEU A 35 -18.49 -9.87 7.15
N VAL A 36 -18.92 -10.48 6.04
CA VAL A 36 -18.21 -10.38 4.75
C VAL A 36 -18.11 -8.93 4.30
N ALA A 37 -19.23 -8.18 4.33
CA ALA A 37 -19.23 -6.76 4.00
C ALA A 37 -18.32 -5.94 4.92
N GLY A 38 -18.35 -6.20 6.23
CA GLY A 38 -17.46 -5.54 7.19
C GLY A 38 -15.98 -5.80 6.91
N LEU A 39 -15.61 -7.05 6.59
CA LEU A 39 -14.24 -7.41 6.19
C LEU A 39 -13.84 -6.72 4.89
N MET A 40 -14.74 -6.67 3.90
CA MET A 40 -14.50 -6.02 2.61
C MET A 40 -14.26 -4.52 2.77
N VAL A 41 -15.12 -3.83 3.53
CA VAL A 41 -14.98 -2.38 3.77
C VAL A 41 -13.70 -2.09 4.54
N THR A 42 -13.43 -2.84 5.61
CA THR A 42 -12.22 -2.64 6.44
C THR A 42 -10.95 -2.89 5.62
N GLY A 43 -10.91 -3.99 4.86
CA GLY A 43 -9.79 -4.30 3.98
C GLY A 43 -9.59 -3.22 2.90
N THR A 44 -10.67 -2.73 2.30
CA THR A 44 -10.63 -1.66 1.30
C THR A 44 -9.99 -0.39 1.87
N VAL A 45 -10.44 0.04 3.05
CA VAL A 45 -9.92 1.25 3.70
C VAL A 45 -8.44 1.07 4.04
N VAL A 46 -8.06 -0.06 4.62
CA VAL A 46 -6.66 -0.33 5.00
C VAL A 46 -5.76 -0.36 3.77
N GLU A 47 -6.09 -1.17 2.76
CA GLU A 47 -5.25 -1.31 1.56
C GLU A 47 -5.22 -0.03 0.74
N GLY A 48 -6.37 0.65 0.56
CA GLY A 48 -6.42 1.95 -0.09
C GLY A 48 -5.55 2.98 0.63
N THR A 49 -5.54 2.98 1.97
CA THR A 49 -4.68 3.86 2.77
C THR A 49 -3.20 3.53 2.60
N VAL A 50 -2.83 2.25 2.64
CA VAL A 50 -1.44 1.81 2.46
C VAL A 50 -0.92 2.23 1.08
N ILE A 51 -1.70 2.01 0.02
CA ILE A 51 -1.37 2.44 -1.34
C ILE A 51 -1.25 3.96 -1.39
N ALA A 52 -2.18 4.71 -0.78
CA ALA A 52 -2.15 6.16 -0.75
C ALA A 52 -0.91 6.71 -0.02
N LEU A 53 -0.45 6.02 1.03
CA LEU A 53 0.67 6.44 1.86
C LEU A 53 2.03 6.21 1.20
N TRP A 54 2.10 5.39 0.15
CA TRP A 54 3.37 4.98 -0.44
C TRP A 54 4.20 6.13 -1.06
N PRO A 55 3.66 7.03 -1.90
CA PRO A 55 4.43 8.18 -2.40
C PRO A 55 4.86 9.13 -1.27
N LEU A 56 4.04 9.27 -0.23
CA LEU A 56 4.38 10.10 0.92
C LEU A 56 5.54 9.49 1.70
N ALA A 57 5.50 8.19 1.97
CA ALA A 57 6.60 7.47 2.61
C ALA A 57 7.87 7.48 1.74
N ALA A 58 7.75 7.40 0.42
CA ALA A 58 8.90 7.52 -0.48
C ALA A 58 9.51 8.93 -0.44
N TRP A 59 8.67 9.97 -0.36
CA TRP A 59 9.10 11.35 -0.18
C TRP A 59 9.83 11.56 1.14
N THR A 60 9.30 11.04 2.26
CA THR A 60 9.96 11.19 3.56
C THR A 60 11.30 10.49 3.60
N VAL A 61 11.44 9.32 2.96
CA VAL A 61 12.73 8.65 2.83
C VAL A 61 13.69 9.49 1.96
N ALA A 62 13.21 10.08 0.86
CA ALA A 62 14.03 10.95 0.02
C ALA A 62 14.52 12.20 0.78
N ASP A 63 13.65 12.83 1.57
CA ASP A 63 13.98 13.99 2.41
C ASP A 63 15.07 13.67 3.44
N LEU A 64 15.01 12.47 4.03
CA LEU A 64 16.03 11.99 4.98
C LEU A 64 17.37 11.64 4.30
N VAL A 65 17.35 11.19 3.04
CA VAL A 65 18.53 10.71 2.32
C VAL A 65 19.23 11.83 1.54
N GLN A 66 18.50 12.82 1.05
CA GLN A 66 19.03 13.90 0.21
C GLN A 66 20.24 14.63 0.83
N PRO A 67 20.24 15.01 2.12
CA PRO A 67 21.39 15.72 2.70
C PRO A 67 22.70 14.95 2.65
N VAL A 68 22.62 13.61 2.60
CA VAL A 68 23.79 12.72 2.57
C VAL A 68 24.22 12.43 1.14
N VAL A 69 23.27 12.25 0.22
CA VAL A 69 23.54 11.75 -1.14
C VAL A 69 23.65 12.88 -2.17
N ALA A 70 23.03 14.03 -1.90
CA ALA A 70 23.04 15.22 -2.76
C ALA A 70 23.11 16.49 -1.91
N PRO A 71 24.25 16.76 -1.23
CA PRO A 71 24.39 17.87 -0.29
C PRO A 71 24.22 19.26 -0.93
N ASP A 72 24.51 19.37 -2.23
CA ASP A 72 24.38 20.61 -3.00
C ASP A 72 22.97 20.81 -3.58
N ALA A 73 22.06 19.84 -3.42
CA ALA A 73 20.69 19.96 -3.91
C ALA A 73 19.85 20.86 -3.00
N ALA A 74 18.93 21.63 -3.60
CA ALA A 74 18.02 22.48 -2.85
C ALA A 74 17.18 21.64 -1.86
N PRO A 75 17.03 22.06 -0.59
CA PRO A 75 16.28 21.30 0.41
C PRO A 75 14.86 21.00 -0.05
N LEU A 76 14.43 19.76 0.16
CA LEU A 76 13.06 19.35 -0.09
C LEU A 76 12.10 20.10 0.85
N PRO A 77 11.00 20.67 0.35
CA PRO A 77 9.95 21.18 1.20
C PRO A 77 9.27 19.99 1.91
N SER A 78 9.37 19.95 3.25
CA SER A 78 8.81 18.88 4.08
C SER A 78 7.28 18.75 4.00
N THR A 79 6.58 19.75 3.44
CA THR A 79 5.12 19.83 3.40
C THR A 79 4.49 19.55 2.02
N THR A 80 5.25 19.59 0.92
CA THR A 80 4.74 19.32 -0.44
C THR A 80 5.34 18.02 -0.96
N GLY A 81 4.73 16.90 -0.56
CA GLY A 81 5.16 15.56 -0.95
C GLY A 81 4.78 15.17 -2.38
N LEU A 82 5.41 14.09 -2.86
CA LEU A 82 5.03 13.41 -4.10
C LEU A 82 3.56 12.95 -4.03
N VAL A 83 2.76 13.34 -5.02
CA VAL A 83 1.33 13.01 -5.08
C VAL A 83 1.06 11.98 -6.18
N TRP A 84 0.17 11.04 -5.90
CA TRP A 84 -0.37 10.14 -6.92
C TRP A 84 -1.06 10.91 -8.06
N THR A 85 -0.70 10.54 -9.29
CA THR A 85 -1.42 10.93 -10.51
C THR A 85 -2.28 9.76 -11.02
N PRO A 86 -3.35 10.02 -11.78
CA PRO A 86 -4.15 8.96 -12.38
C PRO A 86 -3.32 7.96 -13.21
N ALA A 87 -2.31 8.45 -13.95
CA ALA A 87 -1.45 7.61 -14.78
C ALA A 87 -0.60 6.61 -13.97
N GLN A 88 -0.29 6.93 -12.72
CA GLN A 88 0.48 6.06 -11.83
C GLN A 88 -0.41 5.04 -11.09
N VAL A 89 -1.67 5.39 -10.80
CA VAL A 89 -2.62 4.50 -10.10
C VAL A 89 -3.39 3.59 -11.05
N ALA A 90 -3.65 4.03 -12.30
CA ALA A 90 -4.40 3.25 -13.28
C ALA A 90 -3.81 1.85 -13.55
N PRO A 91 -2.48 1.64 -13.63
CA PRO A 91 -1.89 0.30 -13.77
C PRO A 91 -2.17 -0.61 -12.57
N LEU A 92 -2.18 -0.08 -11.34
CA LEU A 92 -2.55 -0.83 -10.14
C LEU A 92 -4.00 -1.31 -10.24
N LEU A 93 -4.90 -0.45 -10.70
CA LEU A 93 -6.31 -0.78 -10.87
C LEU A 93 -6.56 -1.77 -11.99
N LEU A 94 -5.96 -1.55 -13.16
CA LEU A 94 -6.08 -2.44 -14.31
C LEU A 94 -5.55 -3.83 -13.95
N ALA A 95 -4.40 -3.88 -13.28
CA ALA A 95 -3.90 -5.10 -12.70
C ALA A 95 -4.89 -5.71 -11.72
N ALA A 96 -5.37 -4.98 -10.72
CA ALA A 96 -6.29 -5.50 -9.72
C ALA A 96 -7.62 -6.01 -10.32
N VAL A 97 -8.07 -5.46 -11.45
CA VAL A 97 -9.24 -5.93 -12.21
C VAL A 97 -8.91 -7.19 -13.02
N LEU A 98 -7.76 -7.23 -13.70
CA LEU A 98 -7.28 -8.41 -14.43
C LEU A 98 -6.81 -9.55 -13.50
N ALA A 99 -6.47 -9.22 -12.25
CA ALA A 99 -5.83 -10.06 -11.23
C ALA A 99 -6.79 -10.69 -10.23
N PHE A 100 -8.09 -10.69 -10.52
CA PHE A 100 -9.04 -11.56 -9.80
C PHE A 100 -8.43 -12.98 -9.73
N PRO A 101 -8.54 -13.66 -8.57
CA PRO A 101 -7.51 -14.29 -7.70
C PRO A 101 -6.40 -15.19 -8.29
N LEU A 102 -6.08 -15.08 -9.57
CA LEU A 102 -5.24 -16.01 -10.34
C LEU A 102 -3.81 -15.51 -10.60
N LEU A 103 -3.52 -14.23 -10.31
CA LEU A 103 -2.24 -13.63 -10.70
C LEU A 103 -1.03 -14.25 -9.95
N GLY A 104 -1.29 -14.88 -8.80
CA GLY A 104 -0.28 -15.44 -7.93
C GLY A 104 0.63 -14.35 -7.31
N PRO A 105 1.39 -14.69 -6.27
CA PRO A 105 2.24 -13.72 -5.56
C PRO A 105 3.27 -13.03 -6.48
N PHE A 106 3.79 -13.76 -7.47
CA PHE A 106 4.85 -13.27 -8.35
C PHE A 106 4.40 -12.12 -9.25
N LEU A 107 3.25 -12.24 -9.90
CA LEU A 107 2.82 -11.22 -10.84
C LEU A 107 2.34 -9.97 -10.10
N HIS A 108 1.77 -10.11 -8.90
CA HIS A 108 1.48 -8.98 -8.01
C HIS A 108 2.78 -8.22 -7.64
N MET A 109 3.85 -8.94 -7.31
CA MET A 109 5.16 -8.31 -7.02
C MET A 109 5.73 -7.57 -8.24
N LEU A 110 5.66 -8.15 -9.44
CA LEU A 110 6.12 -7.50 -10.67
C LEU A 110 5.35 -6.20 -10.95
N LEU A 111 4.05 -6.19 -10.68
CA LEU A 111 3.22 -5.00 -10.87
C LEU A 111 3.55 -3.90 -9.88
N MET A 112 3.70 -4.25 -8.60
CA MET A 112 4.15 -3.31 -7.58
C MET A 112 5.53 -2.75 -7.94
N ALA A 113 6.44 -3.58 -8.45
CA ALA A 113 7.73 -3.12 -8.94
C ALA A 113 7.60 -2.17 -10.15
N GLY A 114 6.73 -2.46 -11.12
CA GLY A 114 6.50 -1.58 -12.28
C GLY A 114 5.89 -0.23 -11.88
N VAL A 115 4.93 -0.22 -10.97
CA VAL A 115 4.32 1.01 -10.44
C VAL A 115 5.31 1.80 -9.61
N GLY A 116 6.08 1.12 -8.75
CA GLY A 116 7.18 1.73 -8.00
C GLY A 116 8.23 2.35 -8.91
N ALA A 117 8.64 1.66 -9.98
CA ALA A 117 9.55 2.22 -10.99
C ALA A 117 8.95 3.45 -11.69
N GLY A 118 7.64 3.46 -11.93
CA GLY A 118 6.91 4.62 -12.46
C GLY A 118 6.90 5.85 -11.53
N LEU A 119 7.08 5.66 -10.22
CA LEU A 119 7.24 6.74 -9.24
C LEU A 119 8.67 7.30 -9.21
N ALA A 120 9.67 6.53 -9.66
CA ALA A 120 11.08 6.91 -9.52
C ALA A 120 11.47 8.13 -10.35
N GLY A 121 10.96 8.26 -11.58
CA GLY A 121 11.20 9.44 -12.42
C GLY A 121 10.68 10.73 -11.78
N PRO A 122 9.38 10.80 -11.42
CA PRO A 122 8.80 11.93 -10.70
C PRO A 122 9.50 12.25 -9.38
N LEU A 123 9.85 11.23 -8.60
CA LEU A 123 10.56 11.43 -7.33
C LEU A 123 11.96 12.00 -7.56
N ALA A 124 12.74 11.43 -8.48
CA ALA A 124 14.08 11.92 -8.83
C ALA A 124 14.03 13.38 -9.31
N ALA A 125 13.08 13.69 -10.20
CA ALA A 125 12.90 15.06 -10.70
C ALA A 125 12.54 16.06 -9.59
N ALA A 126 11.69 15.66 -8.64
CA ALA A 126 11.24 16.54 -7.56
C ALA A 126 12.24 16.69 -6.41
N SER A 127 13.12 15.70 -6.21
CA SER A 127 14.11 15.69 -5.11
C SER A 127 15.54 16.02 -5.55
N GLY A 128 15.79 16.15 -6.85
CA GLY A 128 17.16 16.28 -7.37
C GLY A 128 18.02 15.02 -7.15
N LEU A 129 17.44 13.93 -6.65
CA LEU A 129 18.13 12.65 -6.48
C LEU A 129 18.35 11.96 -7.83
N GLY A 130 19.40 11.14 -7.89
CA GLY A 130 19.57 10.20 -9.00
C GLY A 130 18.45 9.18 -9.04
N TRP A 131 18.12 8.68 -10.24
CA TRP A 131 17.01 7.73 -10.45
C TRP A 131 17.13 6.47 -9.57
N TRP A 132 18.33 5.90 -9.46
CA TRP A 132 18.58 4.74 -8.60
C TRP A 132 18.33 5.01 -7.11
N THR A 133 18.71 6.20 -6.63
CA THR A 133 18.45 6.62 -5.25
C THR A 133 16.94 6.78 -5.02
N ALA A 134 16.23 7.37 -5.99
CA ALA A 134 14.77 7.48 -5.93
C ALA A 134 14.08 6.11 -5.91
N VAL A 135 14.51 5.15 -6.75
CA VAL A 135 14.06 3.75 -6.70
C VAL A 135 14.30 3.15 -5.31
N GLY A 136 15.48 3.37 -4.73
CA GLY A 136 15.81 2.93 -3.38
C GLY A 136 14.86 3.48 -2.33
N CYS A 137 14.54 4.78 -2.38
CA CYS A 137 13.59 5.42 -1.48
C CYS A 137 12.19 4.81 -1.59
N ILE A 138 11.72 4.55 -2.82
CA ILE A 138 10.42 3.94 -3.08
C ILE A 138 10.37 2.50 -2.57
N ALA A 139 11.44 1.74 -2.77
CA ALA A 139 11.56 0.36 -2.29
C ALA A 139 11.56 0.30 -0.76
N VAL A 140 12.36 1.15 -0.10
CA VAL A 140 12.41 1.24 1.37
C VAL A 140 11.04 1.63 1.93
N ALA A 141 10.38 2.62 1.32
CA ALA A 141 9.03 3.02 1.72
C ALA A 141 8.01 1.87 1.57
N GLY A 142 8.04 1.16 0.44
CA GLY A 142 7.14 0.03 0.19
C GLY A 142 7.34 -1.11 1.19
N VAL A 143 8.59 -1.49 1.45
CA VAL A 143 8.95 -2.50 2.45
C VAL A 143 8.56 -2.05 3.86
N GLY A 144 8.86 -0.80 4.22
CA GLY A 144 8.53 -0.23 5.52
C GLY A 144 7.03 -0.24 5.80
N LEU A 145 6.21 0.12 4.81
CA LEU A 145 4.75 0.04 4.90
C LEU A 145 4.27 -1.41 5.06
N ALA A 146 4.78 -2.33 4.25
CA ALA A 146 4.41 -3.74 4.32
C ALA A 146 4.74 -4.35 5.70
N VAL A 147 5.95 -4.08 6.21
CA VAL A 147 6.37 -4.51 7.55
C VAL A 147 5.49 -3.90 8.63
N THR A 148 5.19 -2.59 8.55
CA THR A 148 4.33 -1.91 9.52
C THR A 148 2.94 -2.53 9.57
N VAL A 149 2.31 -2.75 8.42
CA VAL A 149 0.98 -3.39 8.33
C VAL A 149 1.01 -4.80 8.93
N GLU A 150 2.06 -5.58 8.63
CA GLU A 150 2.19 -6.93 9.16
C GLU A 150 2.41 -6.95 10.67
N VAL A 151 3.20 -6.01 11.21
CA VAL A 151 3.39 -5.85 12.66
C VAL A 151 2.05 -5.51 13.32
N VAL A 152 1.31 -4.53 12.80
CA VAL A 152 0.00 -4.14 13.33
C VAL A 152 -0.98 -5.33 13.28
N ARG A 153 -1.01 -6.07 12.17
CA ARG A 153 -1.84 -7.27 12.02
C ARG A 153 -1.52 -8.31 13.10
N ARG A 154 -0.24 -8.61 13.30
CA ARG A 154 0.22 -9.57 14.33
C ARG A 154 -0.10 -9.11 15.74
N LEU A 155 0.08 -7.82 16.03
CA LEU A 155 -0.24 -7.24 17.33
C LEU A 155 -1.74 -7.33 17.62
N ILE A 156 -2.60 -6.93 16.67
CA ILE A 156 -4.05 -7.04 16.82
C ILE A 156 -4.47 -8.50 17.02
N ALA A 157 -3.92 -9.42 16.22
CA ALA A 157 -4.22 -10.85 16.36
C ALA A 157 -3.83 -11.39 17.74
N ARG A 158 -2.68 -10.99 18.27
CA ARG A 158 -2.23 -11.35 19.63
C ARG A 158 -3.13 -10.77 20.71
N ILE A 159 -3.54 -9.51 20.60
CA ILE A 159 -4.43 -8.85 21.55
C ILE A 159 -5.80 -9.56 21.59
N ILE A 160 -6.37 -9.86 20.42
CA ILE A 160 -7.65 -10.57 20.33
C ILE A 160 -7.54 -11.99 20.91
N ALA A 161 -6.46 -12.70 20.62
CA ALA A 161 -6.22 -14.03 21.17
C ALA A 161 -6.11 -14.01 22.71
N GLY A 162 -5.32 -13.08 23.27
CA GLY A 162 -5.15 -12.94 24.72
C GLY A 162 -6.43 -12.48 25.44
N ALA A 163 -7.25 -11.64 24.81
CA ALA A 163 -8.56 -11.26 25.36
C ALA A 163 -9.51 -12.47 25.49
N ARG A 164 -9.49 -13.36 24.49
CA ARG A 164 -10.34 -14.56 24.43
C ARG A 164 -9.91 -15.63 25.44
N GLU A 165 -8.62 -15.76 25.71
CA GLU A 165 -8.09 -16.66 26.74
C GLU A 165 -8.55 -16.20 28.15
N ARG A 166 -8.60 -14.89 28.39
CA ARG A 166 -9.05 -14.32 29.67
C ARG A 166 -10.54 -14.54 29.93
N GLU A 167 -11.39 -14.52 28.91
CA GLU A 167 -12.82 -14.86 29.02
C GLU A 167 -13.08 -16.35 29.26
N SER A 168 -12.13 -17.24 28.94
CA SER A 168 -12.29 -18.69 29.15
C SER A 168 -11.89 -19.18 30.54
N ILE A 169 -11.25 -18.32 31.34
CA ILE A 169 -10.76 -18.61 32.70
C ILE A 169 -11.75 -18.08 33.76
N VAL A 170 -12.76 -17.29 33.35
CA VAL A 170 -13.84 -16.74 34.18
C VAL A 170 -15.11 -17.55 33.97
#